data_AF-A0A0F8Y483-F1
#
_entry.id   AF-A0A0F8Y483-F1
#
_cell.length_a   1.000
_cell.length_b   1.000
_cell.length_c   1.000
_cell.angle_alpha   90.00
_cell.angle_beta   90.00
_cell.angle_gamma   90.00
#
_symmetry.space_group_name_H-M   'P 1'
#
loop_
_entity.id
_entity.type
_entity.pdbx_description
1 polymer ?
#
loop_
_entity_poly.entity_id
_entity_poly.type
_entity_poly.pdbx_seq_one_letter_code
_entity_poly.pdbx_strand_id
1 'polypeptide(L)'
;MHLRKSDANRLLKNKIRKVGSVNVKVQFLNRNLTEEEAFRQEKYWIKYYGRRDLGTGTLCNLTDGGEGESGQIVLDTTKKKISNSMKGHIHSEGTKQKMRGTRKPYGPQSEDHKRKLSKTRKGRPTWMKGKKHTDEAKQKMSVANKGKSAWNNGVSTSDKTRRKISEANRGHFVSKETKQKISRANKGRKLGPMPDETKQKLSITMKRKLSFHKDKEMSDEIK
;
A
#
# COMPACT_ATOMS: atom_id res chain seq x y z
N MET A 1 -28.95 13.20 -20.64
CA MET A 1 -27.93 14.02 -19.94
C MET A 1 -28.07 13.82 -18.44
N HIS A 2 -27.02 13.35 -17.76
CA HIS A 2 -26.99 13.23 -16.30
C HIS A 2 -26.62 14.59 -15.68
N LEU A 3 -27.63 15.38 -15.27
CA LEU A 3 -27.43 16.53 -14.39
C LEU A 3 -27.11 16.01 -12.98
N ARG A 4 -25.90 16.27 -12.46
CA ARG A 4 -25.51 15.87 -11.10
C ARG A 4 -26.46 16.50 -10.07
N LYS A 5 -26.88 15.70 -9.11
CA LYS A 5 -27.90 16.02 -8.07
C LYS A 5 -27.39 16.89 -6.92
N SER A 6 -26.17 17.41 -6.96
CA SER A 6 -25.60 18.20 -5.86
C SER A 6 -25.35 19.64 -6.31
N ASP A 7 -25.97 20.58 -5.58
CA ASP A 7 -25.71 22.03 -5.60
C ASP A 7 -26.23 22.83 -6.81
N ALA A 8 -27.35 22.37 -7.38
CA ALA A 8 -28.01 23.02 -8.50
C ALA A 8 -28.56 24.42 -8.14
N ASN A 9 -27.89 25.45 -8.67
CA ASN A 9 -28.34 26.84 -8.81
C ASN A 9 -29.85 27.05 -8.57
N ARG A 10 -30.20 27.57 -7.39
CA ARG A 10 -31.58 27.75 -6.93
C ARG A 10 -32.39 28.65 -7.86
N LEU A 11 -31.78 29.68 -8.44
CA LEU A 11 -32.44 30.64 -9.33
C LEU A 11 -32.88 29.97 -10.63
N LEU A 12 -31.97 29.21 -11.25
CA LEU A 12 -32.24 28.45 -12.46
C LEU A 12 -33.31 27.38 -12.20
N LYS A 13 -33.19 26.63 -11.09
CA LYS A 13 -34.14 25.57 -10.72
C LYS A 13 -35.56 26.11 -10.53
N ASN A 14 -35.70 27.24 -9.85
CA ASN A 14 -37.00 27.90 -9.67
C ASN A 14 -37.60 28.37 -11.00
N LYS A 15 -36.76 28.89 -11.92
CA LYS A 15 -37.20 29.34 -13.24
C LYS A 15 -37.68 28.15 -14.10
N ILE A 16 -36.92 27.05 -14.12
CA ILE A 16 -37.30 25.83 -14.84
C ILE A 16 -38.58 25.22 -14.26
N ARG A 17 -38.73 25.18 -12.93
CA ARG A 17 -39.98 24.70 -12.30
C ARG A 17 -41.19 25.53 -12.70
N LYS A 18 -41.04 26.85 -12.83
CA LYS A 18 -42.13 27.76 -13.22
C LYS A 18 -42.50 27.61 -14.70
N VAL A 19 -41.53 27.41 -15.57
CA VAL A 19 -41.73 27.37 -17.04
C VAL A 19 -42.06 25.95 -17.53
N GLY A 20 -41.68 24.93 -16.78
CA GLY A 20 -41.72 23.52 -17.19
C GLY A 20 -40.50 23.17 -18.04
N SER A 21 -39.88 22.01 -17.78
CA SER A 21 -38.66 21.57 -18.47
C SER A 21 -38.84 21.40 -19.99
N VAL A 22 -40.04 21.02 -20.42
CA VAL A 22 -40.40 20.83 -21.84
C VAL A 22 -40.34 22.15 -22.63
N ASN A 23 -40.54 23.28 -21.96
CA ASN A 23 -40.55 24.60 -22.58
C ASN A 23 -39.16 25.27 -22.57
N VAL A 24 -38.13 24.61 -22.05
CA VAL A 24 -36.76 25.13 -22.03
C VAL A 24 -36.06 24.80 -23.35
N LYS A 25 -35.76 25.83 -24.14
CA LYS A 25 -34.98 25.71 -25.38
C LYS A 25 -33.51 25.94 -25.08
N VAL A 26 -32.65 25.04 -25.53
CA VAL A 26 -31.18 25.18 -25.42
C VAL A 26 -30.63 25.58 -26.79
N GLN A 27 -29.92 26.70 -26.85
CA GLN A 27 -29.28 27.21 -28.06
C GLN A 27 -27.79 27.44 -27.80
N PHE A 28 -26.95 27.02 -28.73
CA PHE A 28 -25.52 27.29 -28.71
C PHE A 28 -25.25 28.54 -29.55
N LEU A 29 -24.80 29.62 -28.91
CA LEU A 29 -24.49 30.89 -29.59
C LEU A 29 -23.26 30.79 -30.49
N ASN A 30 -22.27 29.98 -30.09
CA ASN A 30 -21.03 29.77 -30.81
C ASN A 30 -20.64 28.29 -30.76
N ARG A 31 -20.00 27.79 -31.82
CA ARG A 31 -19.51 26.41 -31.94
C ARG A 31 -18.02 26.41 -32.32
N ASN A 32 -17.32 25.32 -32.03
CA ASN A 32 -15.89 25.12 -32.35
C ASN A 32 -14.95 26.16 -31.72
N LEU A 33 -15.21 26.55 -30.47
CA LEU A 33 -14.33 27.43 -29.71
C LEU A 33 -13.28 26.64 -28.95
N THR A 34 -12.10 27.23 -28.80
CA THR A 34 -11.14 26.80 -27.78
C THR A 34 -11.67 27.10 -26.37
N GLU A 35 -11.11 26.46 -25.36
CA GLU A 35 -11.52 26.66 -23.97
C GLU A 35 -11.32 28.13 -23.52
N GLU A 36 -10.19 28.75 -23.90
CA GLU A 36 -9.90 30.15 -23.60
C GLU A 36 -10.91 31.10 -24.25
N GLU A 37 -11.28 30.84 -25.51
CA GLU A 37 -12.28 31.64 -26.23
C GLU A 37 -13.68 31.46 -25.63
N ALA A 38 -14.04 30.25 -25.23
CA ALA A 38 -15.30 29.95 -24.56
C ALA A 38 -15.41 30.70 -23.23
N PHE A 39 -14.34 30.71 -22.42
CA PHE A 39 -14.30 31.46 -21.15
C PHE A 39 -14.38 32.97 -21.36
N ARG A 40 -13.71 33.50 -22.39
CA ARG A 40 -13.80 34.93 -22.71
C ARG A 40 -15.21 35.32 -23.12
N GLN A 41 -15.87 34.51 -23.96
CA GLN A 41 -17.26 34.74 -24.33
C GLN A 41 -18.20 34.61 -23.15
N GLU A 42 -17.99 33.62 -22.29
CA GLU A 42 -18.79 33.44 -21.07
C GLU A 42 -18.72 34.68 -20.18
N LYS A 43 -17.51 35.15 -19.85
CA LYS A 43 -17.29 36.38 -19.08
C LYS A 43 -17.95 37.59 -19.73
N TYR A 44 -17.79 37.73 -21.05
CA TYR A 44 -18.37 38.83 -21.81
C TYR A 44 -19.90 38.85 -21.71
N TRP A 45 -20.56 37.72 -21.99
CA TRP A 45 -22.03 37.65 -21.99
C TRP A 45 -22.62 37.76 -20.58
N ILE A 46 -21.95 37.20 -19.56
CA ILE A 46 -22.40 37.35 -18.17
C ILE A 46 -22.35 38.82 -17.74
N LYS A 47 -21.27 39.53 -18.09
CA LYS A 47 -21.14 40.96 -17.81
C LYS A 47 -22.14 41.79 -18.60
N TYR A 48 -22.36 41.47 -19.88
CA TYR A 48 -23.22 42.23 -20.76
C TYR A 48 -24.71 42.15 -20.37
N TYR A 49 -25.22 40.94 -20.11
CA TYR A 49 -26.63 40.74 -19.73
C TYR A 49 -26.90 40.91 -18.23
N GLY A 50 -25.86 40.88 -17.41
CA GLY A 50 -25.92 41.06 -15.96
C GLY A 50 -26.50 39.87 -15.20
N ARG A 51 -26.14 39.77 -13.92
CA ARG A 51 -26.51 38.65 -13.04
C ARG A 51 -27.65 39.03 -12.12
N ARG A 52 -28.60 38.10 -11.98
CA ARG A 52 -29.80 38.30 -11.16
C ARG A 52 -29.51 38.29 -9.66
N ASP A 53 -28.55 37.50 -9.20
CA ASP A 53 -28.18 37.43 -7.79
C ASP A 53 -27.54 38.73 -7.28
N LEU A 54 -26.83 39.44 -8.16
CA LEU A 54 -26.26 40.77 -7.90
C LEU A 54 -27.23 41.93 -8.21
N GLY A 55 -28.42 41.64 -8.72
CA GLY A 55 -29.39 42.65 -9.15
C GLY A 55 -28.97 43.43 -10.40
N THR A 56 -27.94 42.99 -11.12
CA THR A 56 -27.39 43.68 -12.30
C THR A 56 -28.01 43.23 -13.61
N GLY A 57 -28.78 42.13 -13.62
CA GLY A 57 -29.44 41.66 -14.83
C GLY A 57 -30.30 40.41 -14.68
N THR A 58 -30.50 39.69 -15.78
CA THR A 58 -31.51 38.61 -15.87
C THR A 58 -30.93 37.21 -15.77
N LEU A 59 -29.62 37.06 -15.93
CA LEU A 59 -28.98 35.76 -15.96
C LEU A 59 -29.03 35.09 -14.58
N CYS A 60 -29.20 33.77 -14.58
CA CYS A 60 -29.20 32.98 -13.36
C CYS A 60 -27.79 32.51 -12.95
N ASN A 61 -26.73 32.87 -13.66
CA ASN A 61 -25.34 32.50 -13.34
C ASN A 61 -24.96 32.93 -11.92
N LEU A 62 -24.11 32.14 -11.25
CA LEU A 62 -23.66 32.38 -9.85
C LEU A 62 -22.18 32.78 -9.77
N THR A 63 -21.49 32.83 -10.90
CA THR A 63 -20.07 33.20 -11.03
C THR A 63 -19.95 34.15 -12.22
N ASP A 64 -18.84 34.89 -12.29
CA ASP A 64 -18.58 35.85 -13.38
C ASP A 64 -18.07 35.17 -14.67
N GLY A 65 -17.94 33.84 -14.65
CA GLY A 65 -17.52 33.03 -15.80
C GLY A 65 -16.00 32.82 -15.90
N GLY A 66 -15.62 31.80 -16.67
CA GLY A 66 -14.23 31.44 -16.97
C GLY A 66 -13.44 30.81 -15.82
N GLU A 67 -14.13 30.13 -14.91
CA GLU A 67 -13.52 29.36 -13.82
C GLU A 67 -13.17 27.92 -14.21
N GLY A 68 -13.73 27.40 -15.32
CA GLY A 68 -13.42 26.06 -15.86
C GLY A 68 -13.64 24.88 -14.90
N GLU A 69 -13.61 23.65 -15.41
CA GLU A 69 -13.43 22.43 -14.59
C GLU A 69 -11.96 21.95 -14.63
N SER A 70 -11.23 22.36 -15.67
CA SER A 70 -9.82 22.11 -15.93
C SER A 70 -8.94 22.93 -14.98
N GLY A 71 -8.40 22.25 -13.97
CA GLY A 71 -7.38 22.86 -13.10
C GLY A 71 -7.89 23.41 -11.78
N GLN A 72 -8.86 22.75 -11.14
CA GLN A 72 -9.12 22.93 -9.71
C GLN A 72 -7.87 22.51 -8.91
N ILE A 73 -6.84 23.35 -8.90
CA ILE A 73 -5.67 23.23 -8.04
C ILE A 73 -6.21 23.56 -6.65
N VAL A 74 -6.53 22.51 -5.89
CA VAL A 74 -6.89 22.66 -4.49
C VAL A 74 -5.75 23.43 -3.84
N LEU A 75 -6.01 24.71 -3.51
CA LEU A 75 -5.04 25.59 -2.88
C LEU A 75 -4.47 24.87 -1.65
N ASP A 76 -3.19 25.05 -1.34
CA ASP A 76 -2.59 24.37 -0.19
C ASP A 76 -3.31 24.70 1.13
N THR A 77 -3.94 25.88 1.22
CA THR A 77 -4.83 26.26 2.33
C THR A 77 -6.09 25.39 2.36
N THR A 78 -6.69 25.09 1.23
CA THR A 78 -7.86 24.20 1.11
C THR A 78 -7.50 22.75 1.39
N LYS A 79 -6.34 22.26 0.92
CA LYS A 79 -5.82 20.93 1.28
C LYS A 79 -5.60 20.81 2.80
N LYS A 80 -5.02 21.85 3.42
CA LYS A 80 -4.83 21.91 4.89
C LYS A 80 -6.17 21.94 5.63
N LYS A 81 -7.17 22.71 5.16
CA LYS A 81 -8.51 22.74 5.75
C LYS A 81 -9.19 21.37 5.70
N ILE A 82 -9.14 20.68 4.56
CA ILE A 82 -9.67 19.33 4.41
C ILE A 82 -8.93 18.36 5.33
N SER A 83 -7.59 18.41 5.33
CA SER A 83 -6.75 17.56 6.20
C SER A 83 -7.08 17.75 7.69
N ASN A 84 -7.19 19.00 8.15
CA ASN A 84 -7.54 19.31 9.53
C ASN A 84 -8.95 18.85 9.89
N SER A 85 -9.92 18.99 8.97
CA SER A 85 -11.29 18.51 9.18
C SER A 85 -11.41 16.99 9.22
N MET A 86 -10.50 16.26 8.56
CA MET A 86 -10.49 14.79 8.52
C MET A 86 -9.66 14.19 9.66
N LYS A 87 -8.73 14.97 10.22
CA LYS A 87 -7.87 14.53 11.31
C LYS A 87 -8.71 14.24 12.56
N GLY A 88 -8.61 13.01 13.06
CA GLY A 88 -9.37 12.59 14.24
C GLY A 88 -10.83 12.23 13.95
N HIS A 89 -11.25 12.19 12.69
CA HIS A 89 -12.58 11.68 12.36
C HIS A 89 -12.64 10.16 12.62
N ILE A 90 -13.19 9.80 13.78
CA ILE A 90 -13.46 8.42 14.17
C ILE A 90 -14.93 8.15 13.89
N HIS A 91 -15.24 7.05 13.21
CA HIS A 91 -16.62 6.62 13.03
C HIS A 91 -17.28 6.34 14.39
N SER A 92 -18.51 6.80 14.58
CA SER A 92 -19.30 6.45 15.77
C SER A 92 -19.56 4.95 15.84
N GLU A 93 -19.80 4.42 17.04
CA GLU A 93 -20.07 2.99 17.24
C GLU A 93 -21.28 2.51 16.41
N GLY A 94 -22.35 3.29 16.34
CA GLY A 94 -23.50 2.97 15.47
C GLY A 94 -23.13 2.91 13.98
N THR A 95 -22.21 3.76 13.50
CA THR A 95 -21.74 3.72 12.11
C THR A 95 -20.85 2.50 11.86
N LYS A 96 -19.95 2.19 12.81
CA LYS A 96 -19.12 0.97 12.76
C LYS A 96 -20.00 -0.28 12.76
N GLN A 97 -21.08 -0.30 13.53
CA GLN A 97 -22.02 -1.42 13.59
C GLN A 97 -22.78 -1.60 12.26
N LYS A 98 -23.24 -0.52 11.63
CA LYS A 98 -23.85 -0.57 10.29
C LYS A 98 -22.87 -1.06 9.21
N MET A 99 -21.61 -0.61 9.27
CA MET A 99 -20.54 -1.09 8.38
C MET A 99 -20.20 -2.57 8.63
N ARG A 100 -20.30 -3.05 9.87
CA ARG A 100 -20.12 -4.47 10.23
C ARG A 100 -21.30 -5.32 9.74
N GLY A 101 -22.53 -4.88 9.96
CA GLY A 101 -23.74 -5.62 9.57
C GLY A 101 -23.94 -5.73 8.05
N THR A 102 -23.42 -4.79 7.27
CA THR A 102 -23.45 -4.84 5.79
C THR A 102 -22.33 -5.69 5.19
N ARG A 103 -21.21 -5.87 5.92
CA ARG A 103 -20.14 -6.77 5.51
C ARG A 103 -20.49 -8.19 5.93
N LYS A 104 -20.81 -9.06 4.98
CA LYS A 104 -20.84 -10.51 5.24
C LYS A 104 -19.50 -10.91 5.88
N PRO A 105 -19.48 -11.58 7.05
CA PRO A 105 -18.24 -12.08 7.61
C PRO A 105 -17.60 -13.00 6.59
N TYR A 106 -16.40 -12.64 6.14
CA TYR A 106 -15.69 -13.43 5.16
C TYR A 106 -15.20 -14.70 5.89
N GLY A 107 -15.91 -15.81 5.71
CA GLY A 107 -15.47 -17.11 6.22
C GLY A 107 -14.14 -17.54 5.59
N PRO A 108 -13.51 -18.63 6.08
CA PRO A 108 -12.35 -19.22 5.43
C PRO A 108 -12.66 -19.44 3.95
N GLN A 109 -11.79 -18.97 3.06
CA GLN A 109 -12.00 -19.20 1.62
C GLN A 109 -12.11 -20.70 1.36
N SER A 110 -13.10 -21.09 0.54
CA SER A 110 -13.20 -22.45 0.02
C SER A 110 -11.87 -22.88 -0.61
N GLU A 111 -11.50 -24.14 -0.45
CA GLU A 111 -10.29 -24.72 -1.06
C GLU A 111 -10.28 -24.55 -2.59
N ASP A 112 -11.44 -24.57 -3.24
CA ASP A 112 -11.57 -24.27 -4.67
C ASP A 112 -11.19 -22.83 -5.01
N HIS A 113 -11.61 -21.89 -4.16
CA HIS A 113 -11.26 -20.48 -4.33
C HIS A 113 -9.77 -20.24 -4.11
N LYS A 114 -9.17 -20.86 -3.08
CA LYS A 114 -7.72 -20.81 -2.84
C LYS A 114 -6.94 -21.41 -4.01
N ARG A 115 -7.39 -22.56 -4.53
CA ARG A 115 -6.78 -23.20 -5.71
C ARG A 115 -6.87 -22.31 -6.95
N LYS A 116 -8.02 -21.69 -7.21
CA LYS A 116 -8.21 -20.77 -8.34
C LYS A 116 -7.30 -19.55 -8.21
N LEU A 117 -7.25 -18.93 -7.03
CA LEU A 117 -6.38 -17.78 -6.76
C LEU A 117 -4.89 -18.13 -6.92
N SER A 118 -4.50 -19.32 -6.45
CA SER A 118 -3.14 -19.86 -6.61
C SER A 118 -2.80 -20.04 -8.10
N LYS A 119 -3.67 -20.70 -8.88
CA LYS A 119 -3.49 -20.86 -10.34
C LYS A 119 -3.34 -19.53 -11.06
N THR A 120 -4.20 -18.55 -10.76
CA THR A 120 -4.17 -17.22 -11.40
C THR A 120 -2.91 -16.42 -11.04
N ARG A 121 -2.36 -16.60 -9.83
CA ARG A 121 -1.17 -15.87 -9.37
C ARG A 121 0.14 -16.55 -9.79
N LYS A 122 0.12 -17.88 -9.98
CA LYS A 122 1.32 -18.65 -10.33
C LYS A 122 1.86 -18.17 -11.68
N GLY A 123 3.12 -17.76 -11.70
CA GLY A 123 3.80 -17.29 -12.91
C GLY A 123 3.54 -15.82 -13.28
N ARG A 124 2.58 -15.14 -12.65
CA ARG A 124 2.34 -13.71 -12.94
C ARG A 124 3.48 -12.87 -12.35
N PRO A 125 4.31 -12.20 -13.17
CA PRO A 125 5.35 -11.32 -12.66
C PRO A 125 4.69 -10.16 -11.94
N THR A 126 5.21 -9.81 -10.76
CA THR A 126 4.82 -8.54 -10.13
C THR A 126 5.40 -7.40 -10.97
N TRP A 127 4.76 -6.22 -10.94
CA TRP A 127 5.29 -5.01 -11.59
C TRP A 127 6.65 -4.56 -11.04
N MET A 128 7.09 -5.17 -9.94
CA MET A 128 8.39 -5.00 -9.28
C MET A 128 9.40 -6.10 -9.65
N LYS A 129 9.03 -7.10 -10.47
CA LYS A 129 9.95 -8.17 -10.86
C LYS A 129 11.14 -7.56 -11.60
N GLY A 130 12.35 -7.81 -11.09
CA GLY A 130 13.60 -7.29 -11.66
C GLY A 130 13.96 -5.86 -11.22
N LYS A 131 13.05 -5.13 -10.56
CA LYS A 131 13.37 -3.80 -10.02
C LYS A 131 14.12 -3.95 -8.70
N LYS A 132 15.30 -3.34 -8.60
CA LYS A 132 16.07 -3.24 -7.36
C LYS A 132 15.80 -1.88 -6.71
N HIS A 133 15.82 -1.84 -5.38
CA HIS A 133 15.86 -0.58 -4.66
C HIS A 133 17.13 0.20 -5.04
N THR A 134 17.01 1.53 -5.11
CA THR A 134 18.17 2.43 -5.25
C THR A 134 19.07 2.30 -4.04
N ASP A 135 20.36 2.59 -4.20
CA ASP A 135 21.31 2.48 -3.10
C ASP A 135 20.99 3.46 -1.97
N GLU A 136 20.51 4.66 -2.29
CA GLU A 136 19.95 5.60 -1.30
C GLU A 136 18.79 5.01 -0.51
N ALA A 137 17.85 4.32 -1.16
CA ALA A 137 16.72 3.70 -0.48
C ALA A 137 17.17 2.54 0.42
N LYS A 138 18.14 1.74 -0.02
CA LYS A 138 18.75 0.69 0.82
C LYS A 138 19.45 1.29 2.03
N GLN A 139 20.17 2.40 1.85
CA GLN A 139 20.85 3.10 2.94
C GLN A 139 19.85 3.65 3.96
N LYS A 140 18.76 4.29 3.52
CA LYS A 140 17.69 4.76 4.40
C LYS A 140 17.04 3.63 5.19
N MET A 141 16.71 2.51 4.54
CA MET A 141 16.16 1.33 5.21
C MET A 141 17.16 0.71 6.21
N SER A 142 18.45 0.66 5.86
CA SER A 142 19.51 0.18 6.73
C SER A 142 19.62 1.03 8.00
N VAL A 143 19.72 2.35 7.85
CA VAL A 143 19.78 3.29 8.98
C VAL A 143 18.54 3.18 9.86
N ALA A 144 17.35 3.12 9.27
CA ALA A 144 16.10 3.01 10.00
C ALA A 144 15.96 1.70 10.79
N ASN A 145 16.61 0.62 10.36
CA ASN A 145 16.56 -0.69 11.01
C ASN A 145 17.75 -0.96 11.93
N LYS A 146 18.84 -0.19 11.82
CA LYS A 146 20.03 -0.35 12.64
C LYS A 146 19.68 -0.12 14.11
N GLY A 147 19.97 -1.11 14.95
CA GLY A 147 19.71 -1.06 16.40
C GLY A 147 18.29 -1.44 16.84
N LYS A 148 17.36 -1.71 15.90
CA LYS A 148 16.04 -2.23 16.27
C LYS A 148 16.14 -3.73 16.57
N SER A 149 15.95 -4.09 17.84
CA SER A 149 15.80 -5.49 18.22
C SER A 149 14.48 -6.05 17.68
N ALA A 150 14.51 -7.28 17.19
CA ALA A 150 13.27 -7.98 16.87
C ALA A 150 12.48 -8.21 18.17
N TRP A 151 11.15 -8.15 18.11
CA TRP A 151 10.26 -8.32 19.28
C TRP A 151 10.44 -9.66 20.00
N ASN A 152 10.95 -10.66 19.28
CA ASN A 152 11.21 -12.01 19.76
C ASN A 152 12.67 -12.21 20.18
N ASN A 153 13.46 -11.14 20.31
CA ASN A 153 14.82 -11.25 20.83
C ASN A 153 14.78 -11.79 22.26
N GLY A 154 15.48 -12.91 22.51
CA GLY A 154 15.44 -13.64 23.79
C GLY A 154 14.26 -14.60 23.98
N VAL A 155 13.29 -14.64 23.07
CA VAL A 155 12.16 -15.59 23.14
C VAL A 155 12.56 -16.91 22.52
N SER A 156 12.74 -17.94 23.35
CA SER A 156 12.98 -19.31 22.88
C SER A 156 11.73 -19.86 22.18
N THR A 157 11.92 -20.56 21.06
CA THR A 157 10.82 -21.26 20.38
C THR A 157 10.25 -22.37 21.25
N SER A 158 8.93 -22.57 21.25
CA SER A 158 8.28 -23.67 21.97
C SER A 158 8.79 -25.05 21.54
N ASP A 159 8.74 -26.04 22.43
CA ASP A 159 9.15 -27.41 22.13
C ASP A 159 8.42 -28.03 20.95
N LYS A 160 7.10 -27.76 20.84
CA LYS A 160 6.29 -28.24 19.72
C LYS A 160 6.78 -27.66 18.39
N THR A 161 7.14 -26.37 18.36
CA THR A 161 7.69 -25.72 17.17
C THR A 161 9.08 -26.27 16.85
N ARG A 162 9.94 -26.44 17.86
CA ARG A 162 11.29 -27.00 17.72
C ARG A 162 11.27 -28.42 17.13
N ARG A 163 10.33 -29.26 17.58
CA ARG A 163 10.11 -30.61 17.03
C ARG A 163 9.72 -30.56 15.55
N LYS A 164 8.75 -29.72 15.17
CA LYS A 164 8.35 -29.55 13.76
C LYS A 164 9.49 -29.10 12.84
N ILE A 165 10.31 -28.16 13.30
CA ILE A 165 11.49 -27.70 12.54
C ILE A 165 12.50 -28.84 12.39
N SER A 166 12.75 -29.61 13.46
CA SER A 166 13.65 -30.78 13.42
C SER A 166 13.15 -31.87 12.47
N GLU A 167 11.85 -32.18 12.48
CA GLU A 167 11.21 -33.12 11.57
C GLU A 167 11.37 -32.70 10.11
N ALA A 168 11.08 -31.43 9.80
CA ALA A 168 11.18 -30.91 8.44
C ALA A 168 12.63 -30.92 7.90
N ASN A 169 13.61 -30.69 8.76
CA ASN A 169 15.03 -30.69 8.40
C ASN A 169 15.67 -32.08 8.41
N ARG A 170 14.96 -33.10 8.91
CA ARG A 170 15.50 -34.46 9.01
C ARG A 170 15.72 -35.02 7.60
N GLY A 171 16.94 -35.49 7.32
CA GLY A 171 17.31 -36.03 6.02
C GLY A 171 17.69 -35.00 4.96
N HIS A 172 17.73 -33.70 5.30
CA HIS A 172 18.23 -32.68 4.38
C HIS A 172 19.78 -32.73 4.32
N PHE A 173 20.33 -33.43 3.33
CA PHE A 173 21.76 -33.47 3.06
C PHE A 173 22.17 -32.43 2.00
N VAL A 174 23.14 -31.59 2.33
CA VAL A 174 23.72 -30.64 1.38
C VAL A 174 24.55 -31.41 0.33
N SER A 175 24.28 -31.18 -0.95
CA SER A 175 24.98 -31.85 -2.06
C SER A 175 26.48 -31.53 -2.09
N LYS A 176 27.29 -32.41 -2.68
CA LYS A 176 28.76 -32.22 -2.80
C LYS A 176 29.11 -30.88 -3.49
N GLU A 177 28.42 -30.55 -4.59
CA GLU A 177 28.62 -29.27 -5.28
C GLU A 177 28.29 -28.06 -4.40
N THR A 178 27.20 -28.14 -3.64
CA THR A 178 26.79 -27.05 -2.74
C THR A 178 27.79 -26.87 -1.60
N LYS A 179 28.30 -27.97 -1.04
CA LYS A 179 29.40 -27.93 -0.04
C LYS A 179 30.64 -27.25 -0.62
N GLN A 180 31.02 -27.56 -1.86
CA GLN A 180 32.16 -26.92 -2.53
C GLN A 180 31.92 -25.41 -2.75
N LYS A 181 30.71 -24.99 -3.16
CA LYS A 181 30.37 -23.57 -3.30
C LYS A 181 30.49 -22.82 -1.96
N ILE A 182 29.95 -23.40 -0.88
CA ILE A 182 30.07 -22.83 0.48
C ILE A 182 31.53 -22.74 0.92
N SER A 183 32.33 -23.79 0.66
CA SER A 183 33.76 -23.80 0.98
C SER A 183 34.53 -22.70 0.25
N ARG A 184 34.32 -22.55 -1.07
CA ARG A 184 34.95 -21.50 -1.88
C ARG A 184 34.59 -20.10 -1.38
N ALA A 185 33.31 -19.87 -1.07
CA ALA A 185 32.84 -18.57 -0.58
C ALA A 185 33.41 -18.20 0.80
N ASN A 186 33.70 -19.18 1.66
CA ASN A 186 34.26 -18.94 2.98
C ASN A 186 35.81 -18.94 2.99
N LYS A 187 36.46 -19.36 1.90
CA LYS A 187 37.93 -19.41 1.82
C LYS A 187 38.48 -17.98 1.91
N GLY A 188 39.34 -17.73 2.89
CA GLY A 188 39.96 -16.41 3.12
C GLY A 188 39.12 -15.44 3.98
N ARG A 189 37.95 -15.86 4.47
CA ARG A 189 37.17 -15.05 5.42
C ARG A 189 37.91 -14.97 6.76
N LYS A 190 38.51 -13.81 7.06
CA LYS A 190 39.11 -13.52 8.36
C LYS A 190 37.99 -13.25 9.37
N LEU A 191 37.82 -14.15 10.33
CA LEU A 191 37.01 -13.90 11.51
C LEU A 191 37.76 -12.90 12.40
N GLY A 192 37.04 -11.96 13.03
CA GLY A 192 37.65 -11.03 13.99
C GLY A 192 38.27 -11.77 15.20
N PRO A 193 39.03 -11.06 16.04
CA PRO A 193 39.64 -11.66 17.23
C PRO A 193 38.54 -12.27 18.11
N MET A 194 38.65 -13.58 18.35
CA MET A 194 37.69 -14.31 19.18
C MET A 194 38.00 -14.05 20.67
N PRO A 195 36.99 -13.76 21.51
CA PRO A 195 37.17 -13.67 22.96
C PRO A 195 37.68 -15.00 23.54
N ASP A 196 38.54 -14.92 24.56
CA ASP A 196 39.22 -16.11 25.10
C ASP A 196 38.26 -17.11 25.74
N GLU A 197 37.19 -16.64 26.40
CA GLU A 197 36.12 -17.51 26.91
C GLU A 197 35.46 -18.35 25.79
N THR A 198 35.30 -17.76 24.60
CA THR A 198 34.68 -18.44 23.46
C THR A 198 35.63 -19.50 22.88
N LYS A 199 36.95 -19.22 22.85
CA LYS A 199 37.98 -20.19 22.45
C LYS A 199 38.01 -21.39 23.39
N GLN A 200 37.92 -21.17 24.71
CA GLN A 200 37.90 -22.24 25.70
C GLN A 200 36.65 -23.13 25.55
N LYS A 201 35.45 -22.54 25.43
CA LYS A 201 34.20 -23.30 25.22
C LYS A 201 34.24 -24.13 23.92
N LEU A 202 34.78 -23.58 22.84
CA LEU A 202 34.97 -24.31 21.58
C LEU A 202 35.96 -25.47 21.73
N SER A 203 37.08 -25.25 22.42
CA SER A 203 38.08 -26.29 22.70
C SER A 203 37.48 -27.47 23.47
N ILE A 204 36.75 -27.18 24.55
CA ILE A 204 36.04 -28.20 25.36
C ILE A 204 35.04 -28.97 24.49
N THR A 205 34.25 -28.26 23.67
CA THR A 205 33.25 -28.87 22.80
C THR A 205 33.88 -29.78 21.75
N MET A 206 35.02 -29.38 21.17
CA MET A 206 35.75 -30.20 20.20
C MET A 206 36.32 -31.46 20.84
N LYS A 207 36.93 -31.34 22.03
CA LYS A 207 37.44 -32.50 22.78
C LYS A 207 36.31 -33.51 23.08
N ARG A 208 35.14 -33.02 23.52
CA ARG A 208 33.97 -33.87 23.79
C ARG A 208 33.41 -34.53 22.53
N LYS A 209 33.43 -33.86 21.38
CA LYS A 209 33.04 -34.48 20.11
C LYS A 209 34.01 -35.58 19.69
N LEU A 210 35.31 -35.35 19.87
CA LEU A 210 36.34 -36.33 19.56
C LEU A 210 36.21 -37.57 20.42
N SER A 211 36.02 -37.42 21.73
CA SER A 211 35.81 -38.55 22.64
C SER A 211 34.57 -39.35 22.25
N PHE A 212 33.45 -38.67 21.97
CA PHE A 212 32.21 -39.34 21.57
C PHE A 212 32.33 -40.13 20.26
N HIS A 213 33.17 -39.69 19.31
CA HIS A 213 33.41 -40.46 18.09
C HIS A 213 34.30 -41.68 18.35
N LYS A 214 35.34 -41.54 19.20
CA LYS A 214 36.17 -42.68 19.63
C LYS A 214 35.37 -43.74 20.37
N ASP A 215 34.49 -43.31 21.28
CA ASP A 215 33.63 -44.24 22.04
C ASP A 215 32.63 -44.95 21.13
N LYS A 216 32.17 -44.28 20.06
CA LYS A 216 31.28 -44.88 19.07
C LYS A 216 32.00 -45.86 18.13
N GLU A 217 33.17 -45.50 17.62
CA GLU A 217 34.00 -46.40 16.79
C GLU A 217 34.39 -47.66 17.57
N MET A 218 34.79 -47.53 18.84
CA MET A 218 35.11 -48.66 19.72
C MET A 218 33.88 -49.53 20.05
N SER A 219 32.68 -48.96 20.15
CA SER A 219 31.43 -49.71 20.36
C SER A 219 30.96 -50.45 19.10
N ASP A 220 31.20 -49.87 17.92
CA ASP A 220 30.87 -50.47 16.63
C ASP A 220 31.90 -51.55 16.22
N GLU A 221 33.14 -51.53 16.76
CA GLU A 221 34.17 -52.58 16.58
C GLU A 221 34.00 -53.81 17.50
N ILE A 222 33.23 -53.70 18.59
CA ILE A 222 33.00 -54.78 19.57
C ILE A 222 31.75 -55.64 19.23
N LYS A 223 31.06 -55.36 18.11
CA LYS A 223 29.90 -56.12 17.62
C LYS A 223 30.25 -56.95 16.38
#